data_AF-A0A2V9WYD7-F1
#
_entry.id   AF-A0A2V9WYD7-F1
#
_cell.length_a   1.000
_cell.length_b   1.000
_cell.length_c   1.000
_cell.angle_alpha   90.00
_cell.angle_beta   90.00
_cell.angle_gamma   90.00
#
_symmetry.space_group_name_H-M   'P 1'
#
loop_
_entity.id
_entity.type
_entity.pdbx_description
1 polymer ?
#
loop_
_entity_poly.entity_id
_entity_poly.type
_entity_poly.pdbx_seq_one_letter_code
_entity_poly.pdbx_strand_id
1 'polypeptide(L)'
;MTVIFLLAAVSYGQDSQSLGDVARQARQKKTQVNNTPGKDLQARKVVTNDEIAEQAASTADGSGADQSHELASHHTSSEPGKLSAERWKALIQAQKNVVSSLQKQIDKLNSSIHFVEANLYVNGPQYNKRQAQKQQEVERAQAQLEEQNKRLEDMQESARKQGYGNSVYDP
;
A
#
# COMPACT_ATOMS: atom_id res chain seq x y z
N MET A 1 65.61 -23.61 9.38
CA MET A 1 64.81 -24.53 8.56
C MET A 1 63.43 -23.93 8.38
N THR A 2 63.11 -23.60 7.14
CA THR A 2 61.87 -22.96 6.69
C THR A 2 60.96 -24.04 6.13
N VAL A 3 59.71 -24.14 6.60
CA VAL A 3 58.63 -24.79 5.85
C VAL A 3 57.37 -23.94 6.04
N ILE A 4 57.05 -23.18 5.00
CA ILE A 4 55.81 -22.44 4.83
C ILE A 4 54.81 -23.42 4.23
N PHE A 5 53.70 -23.70 4.94
CA PHE A 5 52.57 -24.43 4.36
C PHE A 5 51.43 -23.45 4.09
N LEU A 6 51.33 -23.09 2.81
CA LEU A 6 50.28 -22.32 2.18
C LEU A 6 49.09 -23.27 1.94
N LEU A 7 47.99 -23.13 2.69
CA LEU A 7 46.71 -23.77 2.32
C LEU A 7 45.75 -22.71 1.79
N ALA A 8 45.66 -22.67 0.46
CA ALA A 8 44.56 -22.07 -0.26
C ALA A 8 43.32 -22.96 -0.13
N ALA A 9 42.23 -22.41 0.42
CA ALA A 9 40.91 -23.02 0.34
C ALA A 9 39.97 -22.07 -0.41
N VAL A 10 39.42 -22.62 -1.48
CA VAL A 10 38.63 -22.03 -2.56
C VAL A 10 37.36 -21.34 -2.04
N SER A 11 37.17 -20.10 -2.49
CA SER A 11 35.93 -19.34 -2.38
C SER A 11 34.82 -20.01 -3.20
N TYR A 12 33.80 -20.57 -2.55
CA TYR A 12 32.53 -20.85 -3.21
C TYR A 12 31.70 -19.56 -3.22
N GLY A 13 31.60 -18.94 -4.40
CA GLY A 13 30.70 -17.84 -4.65
C GLY A 13 29.26 -18.28 -4.42
N GLN A 14 28.59 -17.65 -3.46
CA GLN A 14 27.14 -17.68 -3.39
C GLN A 14 26.63 -16.71 -4.44
N ASP A 15 26.07 -17.24 -5.54
CA ASP A 15 25.15 -16.53 -6.42
C ASP A 15 23.90 -16.15 -5.62
N SER A 16 24.05 -15.15 -4.76
CA SER A 16 22.93 -14.42 -4.19
C SER A 16 22.41 -13.55 -5.33
N GLN A 17 21.32 -13.99 -5.96
CA GLN A 17 20.52 -13.14 -6.85
C GLN A 17 20.19 -11.86 -6.07
N SER A 18 20.96 -10.81 -6.35
CA SER A 18 20.84 -9.53 -5.71
C SER A 18 19.44 -8.99 -6.00
N LEU A 19 18.72 -8.57 -4.96
CA LEU A 19 17.41 -7.92 -5.12
C LEU A 19 17.49 -6.67 -6.02
N GLY A 20 18.68 -6.09 -6.18
CA GLY A 20 18.95 -5.03 -7.14
C GLY A 20 18.80 -5.46 -8.61
N ASP A 21 19.06 -6.72 -8.95
CA ASP A 21 18.93 -7.23 -10.32
C ASP A 21 17.47 -7.47 -10.72
N VAL A 22 16.61 -7.87 -9.79
CA VAL A 22 15.15 -7.99 -10.03
C VAL A 22 14.54 -6.62 -10.35
N ALA A 23 14.96 -5.58 -9.64
CA ALA A 23 14.51 -4.20 -9.89
C ALA A 23 14.96 -3.68 -11.27
N ARG A 24 16.17 -4.06 -11.74
CA ARG A 24 16.64 -3.73 -13.10
C ARG A 24 15.88 -4.49 -14.18
N GLN A 25 15.60 -5.79 -14.00
CA GLN A 25 14.80 -6.57 -14.96
C GLN A 25 13.37 -6.04 -15.12
N ALA A 26 12.75 -5.57 -14.03
CA ALA A 26 11.42 -4.97 -14.09
C ALA A 26 11.39 -3.66 -14.90
N ARG A 27 12.49 -2.88 -14.86
CA ARG A 27 12.64 -1.65 -15.67
C ARG A 27 12.88 -1.96 -17.15
N GLN A 28 13.63 -3.01 -17.46
CA GLN A 28 13.89 -3.44 -18.85
C GLN A 28 12.64 -3.98 -19.57
N LYS A 29 11.73 -4.64 -18.85
CA LYS A 29 10.46 -5.11 -19.43
C LYS A 29 9.51 -3.96 -19.81
N LYS A 30 9.62 -2.78 -19.17
CA LYS A 30 8.81 -1.59 -19.51
C LYS A 30 9.32 -0.85 -20.74
N THR A 31 10.58 -1.00 -21.13
CA THR A 31 11.15 -0.34 -22.33
C THR A 31 10.96 -1.11 -23.63
N GLN A 32 10.54 -2.39 -23.60
CA GLN A 32 10.29 -3.18 -24.82
C GLN A 32 8.84 -3.16 -25.34
N VAL A 33 7.86 -2.67 -24.57
CA VAL A 33 6.44 -2.67 -24.98
C VAL A 33 6.07 -1.47 -25.89
N ASN A 34 6.97 -0.50 -26.08
CA ASN A 34 6.68 0.74 -26.80
C ASN A 34 7.06 0.76 -28.30
N ASN A 35 7.43 -0.36 -28.91
CA ASN A 35 7.76 -0.39 -30.34
C ASN A 35 7.05 -1.53 -31.09
N THR A 36 5.79 -1.31 -31.49
CA THR A 36 5.24 -1.97 -32.69
C THR A 36 4.10 -1.13 -33.29
N PRO A 37 4.19 -0.71 -34.58
CA PRO A 37 3.12 -0.04 -35.29
C PRO A 37 2.26 -1.01 -36.12
N GLY A 38 0.93 -0.81 -36.09
CA GLY A 38 -0.04 -1.17 -37.14
C GLY A 38 -0.51 -2.63 -37.23
N LYS A 39 -1.83 -2.85 -37.15
CA LYS A 39 -2.69 -3.25 -38.29
C LYS A 39 -4.14 -3.46 -37.85
N ASP A 40 -5.03 -3.13 -38.77
CA ASP A 40 -6.44 -2.80 -38.59
C ASP A 40 -7.40 -4.01 -38.56
N LEU A 41 -8.63 -3.69 -38.15
CA LEU A 41 -9.92 -4.38 -38.38
C LEU A 41 -10.25 -5.60 -37.51
N GLN A 42 -11.22 -5.42 -36.61
CA GLN A 42 -12.58 -5.92 -36.87
C GLN A 42 -13.59 -5.34 -35.86
N ALA A 43 -14.71 -4.87 -36.41
CA ALA A 43 -15.84 -4.29 -35.72
C ALA A 43 -16.47 -5.27 -34.72
N ARG A 44 -16.70 -4.81 -33.48
CA ARG A 44 -17.68 -5.42 -32.59
C ARG A 44 -18.40 -4.36 -31.75
N LYS A 45 -19.51 -3.90 -32.33
CA LYS A 45 -20.77 -3.50 -31.69
C LYS A 45 -20.65 -2.65 -30.42
N VAL A 46 -20.81 -1.34 -30.64
CA VAL A 46 -21.36 -0.38 -29.67
C VAL A 46 -22.61 -0.99 -29.03
N VAL A 47 -22.58 -1.18 -27.72
CA VAL A 47 -23.79 -1.36 -26.90
C VAL A 47 -23.95 -0.06 -26.13
N THR A 48 -24.66 0.88 -26.76
CA THR A 48 -25.31 1.97 -26.07
C THR A 48 -26.42 1.34 -25.24
N ASN A 49 -26.28 1.31 -23.92
CA ASN A 49 -27.37 0.88 -23.05
C ASN A 49 -28.28 2.09 -22.80
N ASP A 50 -28.90 2.58 -23.87
CA ASP A 50 -30.12 3.40 -23.85
C ASP A 50 -31.32 2.47 -23.61
N GLU A 51 -31.42 1.88 -22.42
CA GLU A 51 -32.67 1.30 -21.94
C GLU A 51 -33.20 2.14 -20.78
N ILE A 52 -33.96 3.14 -21.22
CA ILE A 52 -35.01 3.85 -20.52
C ILE A 52 -35.97 2.81 -19.91
N ALA A 53 -36.09 2.78 -18.59
CA ALA A 53 -37.26 2.21 -17.92
C ALA A 53 -38.09 3.38 -17.37
N GLU A 54 -38.90 3.96 -18.25
CA GLU A 54 -39.99 4.84 -17.86
C GLU A 54 -41.31 4.07 -18.09
N GLN A 55 -42.23 4.23 -17.13
CA GLN A 55 -43.66 3.87 -17.16
C GLN A 55 -44.03 2.41 -16.80
N ALA A 56 -45.02 2.12 -15.95
CA ALA A 56 -45.89 2.95 -15.12
C ALA A 56 -46.62 2.08 -14.08
N ALA A 57 -47.02 2.76 -13.00
CA ALA A 57 -48.26 2.63 -12.23
C ALA A 57 -48.68 1.26 -11.67
N SER A 58 -48.63 1.16 -10.34
CA SER A 58 -49.82 0.73 -9.59
C SER A 58 -49.98 1.63 -8.36
N THR A 59 -51.14 2.26 -8.35
CA THR A 59 -51.70 3.21 -7.39
C THR A 59 -52.20 2.51 -6.12
N ALA A 60 -51.87 3.08 -4.95
CA ALA A 60 -52.67 3.09 -3.71
C ALA A 60 -51.98 4.10 -2.77
N ASP A 61 -52.33 5.37 -2.87
CA ASP A 61 -53.25 6.09 -1.95
C ASP A 61 -52.76 6.16 -0.50
N GLY A 62 -52.57 7.39 -0.03
CA GLY A 62 -51.96 7.75 1.24
C GLY A 62 -51.52 9.22 1.25
N SER A 63 -52.50 10.11 1.19
CA SER A 63 -52.37 11.58 1.29
C SER A 63 -51.62 12.07 2.53
N GLY A 64 -50.82 13.13 2.39
CA GLY A 64 -50.45 14.00 3.51
C GLY A 64 -49.22 14.89 3.35
N ALA A 65 -49.40 16.07 2.75
CA ALA A 65 -48.73 17.37 2.98
C ALA A 65 -47.20 17.39 3.24
N ASP A 66 -46.40 17.85 2.27
CA ASP A 66 -46.00 19.26 2.12
C ASP A 66 -45.13 19.79 3.27
N GLN A 67 -43.81 19.75 3.04
CA GLN A 67 -42.95 20.88 3.31
C GLN A 67 -41.63 20.76 2.54
N SER A 68 -41.52 21.66 1.57
CA SER A 68 -40.29 22.21 1.03
C SER A 68 -39.21 22.41 2.10
N HIS A 69 -38.10 21.69 1.97
CA HIS A 69 -36.80 22.23 2.33
C HIS A 69 -35.78 21.79 1.29
N GLU A 70 -35.53 22.73 0.38
CA GLU A 70 -34.26 22.99 -0.25
C GLU A 70 -33.09 22.51 0.61
N LEU A 71 -32.58 21.31 0.33
CA LEU A 71 -31.21 20.94 0.64
C LEU A 71 -30.51 20.77 -0.70
N ALA A 72 -29.91 21.86 -1.14
CA ALA A 72 -28.84 21.87 -2.13
C ALA A 72 -27.70 20.97 -1.63
N SER A 73 -27.76 19.67 -1.90
CA SER A 73 -26.61 18.79 -1.71
C SER A 73 -25.80 18.76 -3.00
N HIS A 74 -24.94 19.77 -3.11
CA HIS A 74 -23.65 19.75 -3.81
C HIS A 74 -23.65 19.06 -5.18
N HIS A 75 -23.92 19.85 -6.22
CA HIS A 75 -23.18 19.70 -7.47
C HIS A 75 -21.69 19.90 -7.17
N THR A 76 -21.01 18.84 -6.73
CA THR A 76 -19.57 18.73 -6.94
C THR A 76 -19.41 18.54 -8.44
N SER A 77 -19.30 19.66 -9.14
CA SER A 77 -18.62 19.73 -10.42
C SER A 77 -17.25 19.11 -10.19
N SER A 78 -17.16 17.81 -10.47
CA SER A 78 -15.91 17.09 -10.44
C SER A 78 -15.08 17.68 -11.56
N GLU A 79 -14.32 18.71 -11.23
CA GLU A 79 -13.26 19.24 -12.08
C GLU A 79 -12.48 18.03 -12.61
N PRO A 80 -12.41 17.81 -13.93
CA PRO A 80 -11.76 16.63 -14.47
C PRO A 80 -10.30 16.60 -14.01
N GLY A 81 -9.99 15.72 -13.06
CA GLY A 81 -8.66 15.57 -12.46
C GLY A 81 -8.58 15.77 -10.93
N LYS A 82 -9.63 16.24 -10.25
CA LYS A 82 -9.65 16.34 -8.77
C LYS A 82 -10.38 15.15 -8.15
N LEU A 83 -9.80 14.57 -7.09
CA LEU A 83 -10.47 13.54 -6.29
C LEU A 83 -11.42 14.24 -5.31
N SER A 84 -12.63 13.69 -5.10
CA SER A 84 -13.57 14.26 -4.13
C SER A 84 -13.01 14.23 -2.70
N ALA A 85 -13.53 15.10 -1.83
CA ALA A 85 -13.12 15.17 -0.42
C ALA A 85 -13.36 13.83 0.31
N GLU A 86 -14.50 13.19 0.05
CA GLU A 86 -14.86 11.88 0.62
C GLU A 86 -13.89 10.80 0.17
N ARG A 87 -13.45 10.86 -1.10
CA ARG A 87 -12.49 9.90 -1.63
C ARG A 87 -11.11 10.08 -0.98
N TRP A 88 -10.65 11.32 -0.82
CA TRP A 88 -9.41 11.60 -0.09
C TRP A 88 -9.47 11.12 1.36
N LYS A 89 -10.58 11.40 2.06
CA LYS A 89 -10.80 10.93 3.43
C LYS A 89 -10.71 9.41 3.53
N ALA A 90 -11.37 8.69 2.62
CA ALA A 90 -11.33 7.23 2.60
C ALA A 90 -9.91 6.67 2.36
N LEU A 91 -9.16 7.25 1.42
CA LEU A 91 -7.78 6.84 1.13
C LEU A 91 -6.85 7.07 2.33
N ILE A 92 -6.94 8.25 2.94
CA ILE A 92 -6.11 8.64 4.07
C ILE A 92 -6.45 7.81 5.30
N GLN A 93 -7.73 7.54 5.55
CA GLN A 93 -8.13 6.65 6.63
C GLN A 93 -7.64 5.22 6.42
N ALA A 94 -7.75 4.68 5.21
CA ALA A 94 -7.22 3.37 4.88
C ALA A 94 -5.70 3.30 5.13
N GLN A 95 -4.96 4.34 4.75
CA GLN A 95 -3.52 4.41 4.99
C GLN A 95 -3.19 4.53 6.49
N LYS A 96 -3.93 5.32 7.27
CA LYS A 96 -3.77 5.37 8.73
C LYS A 96 -3.97 3.99 9.37
N ASN A 97 -4.92 3.21 8.87
CA ASN A 97 -5.14 1.84 9.35
C ASN A 97 -3.94 0.93 9.05
N VAL A 98 -3.29 1.07 7.89
CA VAL A 98 -2.05 0.35 7.55
C VAL A 98 -0.93 0.72 8.54
N VAL A 99 -0.71 2.02 8.78
CA VAL A 99 0.28 2.51 9.76
C VAL A 99 -0.01 1.93 11.16
N SER A 100 -1.27 2.00 11.61
CA SER A 100 -1.67 1.46 12.91
C SER A 100 -1.44 -0.05 13.02
N SER A 101 -1.72 -0.80 11.94
CA SER A 101 -1.48 -2.24 11.90
C SER A 101 0.01 -2.57 12.00
N LEU A 102 0.87 -1.85 11.27
CA LEU A 102 2.33 -2.03 11.33
C LEU A 102 2.87 -1.70 12.71
N GLN A 103 2.42 -0.59 13.33
CA GLN A 103 2.82 -0.23 14.69
C GLN A 103 2.48 -1.34 15.68
N LYS A 104 1.25 -1.87 15.65
CA LYS A 104 0.84 -3.00 16.51
C LYS A 104 1.69 -4.24 16.28
N GLN A 105 2.08 -4.52 15.04
CA GLN A 105 2.95 -5.65 14.73
C GLN A 105 4.34 -5.46 15.32
N ILE A 106 4.91 -4.26 15.22
CA ILE A 106 6.20 -3.89 15.83
C ILE A 106 6.12 -4.05 17.35
N ASP A 107 5.08 -3.53 17.99
CA ASP A 107 4.90 -3.62 19.44
C ASP A 107 4.77 -5.08 19.90
N LYS A 108 4.03 -5.91 19.14
CA LYS A 108 3.89 -7.35 19.40
C LYS A 108 5.23 -8.08 19.23
N LEU A 109 6.01 -7.75 18.21
CA LEU A 109 7.33 -8.37 18.01
C LEU A 109 8.28 -7.98 19.14
N ASN A 110 8.40 -6.68 19.43
CA ASN A 110 9.24 -6.15 20.51
C ASN A 110 8.90 -6.75 21.87
N SER A 111 7.62 -6.80 22.23
CA SER A 111 7.17 -7.43 23.49
C SER A 111 7.44 -8.94 23.56
N SER A 112 7.77 -9.58 22.43
CA SER A 112 8.14 -11.00 22.38
C SER A 112 9.65 -11.25 22.38
N ILE A 113 10.47 -10.19 22.28
CA ILE A 113 11.92 -10.27 22.28
C ILE A 113 12.42 -10.30 23.73
N HIS A 114 13.07 -11.39 24.10
CA HIS A 114 13.67 -11.53 25.42
C HIS A 114 14.98 -12.30 25.29
N PHE A 115 16.11 -11.67 25.59
CA PHE A 115 17.39 -12.35 25.62
C PHE A 115 17.65 -12.98 26.99
N VAL A 116 18.28 -14.15 27.00
CA VAL A 116 18.73 -14.83 28.22
C VAL A 116 20.24 -14.98 28.19
N GLU A 117 20.90 -15.17 29.33
CA GLU A 117 22.33 -15.48 29.33
C GLU A 117 22.58 -16.83 28.63
N ALA A 118 23.67 -16.92 27.86
CA ALA A 118 23.95 -18.09 27.03
C ALA A 118 24.10 -19.40 27.82
N ASN A 119 24.54 -19.32 29.08
CA ASN A 119 24.80 -20.49 29.93
C ASN A 119 23.63 -20.82 30.88
N LEU A 120 22.57 -20.02 30.89
CA LEU A 120 21.44 -20.18 31.82
C LEU A 120 20.58 -21.40 31.47
N TYR A 121 20.60 -21.85 30.21
CA TYR A 121 19.88 -23.02 29.71
C TYR A 121 20.66 -23.76 28.63
N VAL A 122 20.46 -25.08 28.52
CA VAL A 122 21.11 -25.96 27.51
C VAL A 122 20.91 -25.44 26.06
N ASN A 123 19.79 -24.78 25.79
CA ASN A 123 19.44 -24.22 24.48
C ASN A 123 19.49 -22.68 24.41
N GLY A 124 20.14 -22.02 25.38
CA GLY A 124 20.23 -20.56 25.48
C GLY A 124 20.75 -19.88 24.19
N PRO A 125 21.86 -20.37 23.58
CA PRO A 125 22.39 -19.77 22.36
C PRO A 125 21.42 -19.83 21.17
N GLN A 126 20.72 -20.96 20.98
CA GLN A 126 19.74 -21.15 19.91
C GLN A 126 18.51 -20.28 20.12
N TYR A 127 18.06 -20.16 21.38
CA TYR A 127 16.98 -19.26 21.73
C TYR A 127 17.33 -17.80 21.40
N ASN A 128 18.52 -17.33 21.81
CA ASN A 128 19.00 -15.98 21.52
C ASN A 128 19.16 -15.70 20.02
N LYS A 129 19.55 -16.70 19.22
CA LYS A 129 19.56 -16.55 17.75
C LYS A 129 18.16 -16.21 17.20
N ARG A 130 17.10 -16.84 17.73
CA ARG A 130 15.73 -16.50 17.33
C ARG A 130 15.32 -15.10 17.79
N GLN A 131 15.77 -14.67 18.96
CA GLN A 131 15.53 -13.30 19.42
C GLN A 131 16.21 -12.27 18.52
N ALA A 132 17.45 -12.56 18.09
CA ALA A 132 18.16 -11.73 17.11
C ALA A 132 17.45 -11.69 15.75
N GLN A 133 16.86 -12.81 15.29
CA GLN A 133 16.04 -12.83 14.07
C GLN A 133 14.80 -11.95 14.21
N LYS A 134 14.08 -12.03 15.33
CA LYS A 134 12.94 -11.14 15.61
C LYS A 134 13.36 -9.67 15.64
N GLN A 135 14.54 -9.36 16.19
CA GLN A 135 15.07 -8.00 16.19
C GLN A 135 15.28 -7.48 14.76
N GLN A 136 15.82 -8.30 13.86
CA GLN A 136 15.93 -7.95 12.44
C GLN A 136 14.56 -7.76 11.76
N GLU A 137 13.55 -8.54 12.16
CA GLU A 137 12.18 -8.35 11.66
C GLU A 137 11.58 -7.01 12.13
N VAL A 138 11.84 -6.61 13.38
CA VAL A 138 11.45 -5.29 13.91
C VAL A 138 12.08 -4.18 13.09
N GLU A 139 13.39 -4.24 12.84
CA GLU A 139 14.10 -3.23 12.05
C GLU A 139 13.50 -3.08 10.63
N ARG A 140 13.19 -4.20 9.97
CA ARG A 140 12.52 -4.18 8.66
C ARG A 140 11.12 -3.58 8.74
N ALA A 141 10.36 -3.95 9.76
CA ALA A 141 9.00 -3.42 9.96
C ALA A 141 9.02 -1.92 10.29
N GLN A 142 10.01 -1.43 11.04
CA GLN A 142 10.21 -0.01 11.30
C GLN A 142 10.52 0.76 10.02
N ALA A 143 11.40 0.25 9.16
CA ALA A 143 11.66 0.87 7.86
C ALA A 143 10.40 0.96 6.99
N GLN A 144 9.55 -0.09 7.01
CA GLN A 144 8.26 -0.06 6.32
C GLN A 144 7.29 0.96 6.94
N LEU A 145 7.26 1.07 8.28
CA LEU A 145 6.43 2.03 8.98
C LEU A 145 6.79 3.47 8.57
N GLU A 146 8.08 3.80 8.51
CA GLU A 146 8.56 5.11 8.05
C GLU A 146 8.11 5.40 6.61
N GLU A 147 8.23 4.44 5.70
CA GLU A 147 7.74 4.58 4.33
C GLU A 147 6.23 4.82 4.27
N GLN A 148 5.45 4.07 5.05
CA GLN A 148 3.99 4.23 5.08
C GLN A 148 3.55 5.55 5.72
N ASN A 149 4.31 6.07 6.70
CA ASN A 149 4.08 7.40 7.27
C ASN A 149 4.37 8.49 6.25
N LYS A 150 5.50 8.40 5.54
CA LYS A 150 5.81 9.34 4.46
C LYS A 150 4.72 9.35 3.38
N ARG A 151 4.24 8.16 2.98
CA ARG A 151 3.13 8.05 2.02
C ARG A 151 1.85 8.71 2.55
N LEU A 152 1.56 8.57 3.84
CA LEU A 152 0.42 9.23 4.48
C LEU A 152 0.55 10.75 4.41
N GLU A 153 1.72 11.29 4.73
CA GLU A 153 2.04 12.72 4.63
C GLU A 153 1.87 13.23 3.19
N ASP A 154 2.42 12.50 2.21
CA ASP A 154 2.31 12.85 0.79
C ASP A 154 0.84 12.91 0.32
N MET A 155 -0.02 11.99 0.81
CA MET A 155 -1.45 12.03 0.49
C MET A 155 -2.16 13.22 1.13
N GLN A 156 -1.85 13.54 2.39
CA GLN A 156 -2.42 14.70 3.07
C GLN A 156 -1.99 16.00 2.39
N GLU A 157 -0.72 16.11 2.00
CA GLU A 157 -0.18 17.27 1.30
C GLU A 157 -0.75 17.40 -0.12
N SER A 158 -0.94 16.27 -0.82
CA SER A 158 -1.59 16.25 -2.14
C SER A 158 -3.03 16.74 -2.07
N ALA A 159 -3.77 16.31 -1.05
CA ALA A 159 -5.13 16.76 -0.85
C ALA A 159 -5.18 18.25 -0.43
N ARG A 160 -4.22 18.72 0.40
CA ARG A 160 -4.05 20.16 0.72
C ARG A 160 -3.81 20.99 -0.53
N LYS A 161 -2.96 20.53 -1.45
CA LYS A 161 -2.69 21.19 -2.74
C LYS A 161 -3.91 21.24 -3.66
N GLN A 162 -4.84 20.30 -3.52
CA GLN A 162 -6.13 20.32 -4.24
C GLN A 162 -7.18 21.24 -3.60
N GLY A 163 -6.84 21.91 -2.48
CA GLY A 163 -7.72 22.82 -1.76
C GLY A 163 -8.51 22.15 -0.64
N TYR A 164 -8.28 20.86 -0.36
CA TYR A 164 -8.90 20.18 0.77
C TYR A 164 -8.15 20.51 2.06
N GLY A 165 -8.81 21.21 2.97
CA GLY A 165 -8.24 21.62 4.25
C GLY A 165 -8.08 20.47 5.25
N ASN A 166 -7.79 20.83 6.51
CA ASN A 166 -7.54 19.86 7.58
C ASN A 166 -8.73 18.92 7.87
N SER A 167 -9.95 19.30 7.48
CA SER A 167 -11.20 18.52 7.69
C SER A 167 -11.20 17.14 7.04
N VAL A 168 -10.34 16.89 6.06
CA VAL A 168 -10.21 15.59 5.40
C VAL A 168 -9.28 14.64 6.17
N TYR A 169 -8.39 15.16 7.03
CA TYR A 169 -7.33 14.38 7.69
C TYR A 169 -7.39 14.41 9.22
N ASP A 170 -8.06 15.39 9.82
CA ASP A 170 -8.22 15.58 11.27
C ASP A 170 -9.71 15.80 11.58
N PRO A 171 -10.53 14.72 11.52
CA PRO A 171 -11.98 14.79 11.69
C PRO A 171 -12.42 14.99 13.14
#